data_AF-A0A938DHF4-F1
#
_entry.id   AF-A0A938DHF4-F1
#
_cell.length_a   1.000
_cell.length_b   1.000
_cell.length_c   1.000
_cell.angle_alpha   90.00
_cell.angle_beta   90.00
_cell.angle_gamma   90.00
#
_symmetry.space_group_name_H-M   'P 1'
#
loop_
_entity.id
_entity.type
_entity.pdbx_description
1 polymer ?
#
loop_
_entity_poly.entity_id
_entity_poly.type
_entity_poly.pdbx_seq_one_letter_code
_entity_poly.pdbx_strand_id
1 'polypeptide(L)'
;MISQLISLYTFVIFVRIILSWFPSQPGGALGSVNRVLIQVTEPVLGPARRLIPSLGPIDISPIVVVIALGFVQRMLQNAGL
;
A
#
# COMPACT_ATOMS: atom_id res chain seq x y z
N MET A 1 0.79 -19.07 -6.14
CA MET A 1 -0.14 -18.10 -6.77
C MET A 1 -0.50 -16.97 -5.82
N ILE A 2 -0.91 -17.27 -4.58
CA ILE A 2 -1.26 -16.26 -3.57
C ILE A 2 -0.05 -15.36 -3.22
N SER A 3 1.13 -15.96 -3.10
CA SER A 3 2.40 -15.22 -2.89
C SER A 3 2.69 -14.17 -3.97
N GLN A 4 2.31 -14.43 -5.23
CA GLN A 4 2.47 -13.48 -6.33
C GLN A 4 1.47 -12.32 -6.22
N LEU A 5 0.23 -12.58 -5.78
CA LEU A 5 -0.76 -11.53 -5.52
C LEU A 5 -0.32 -10.60 -4.39
N ILE A 6 0.23 -11.16 -3.30
CA ILE A 6 0.78 -10.35 -2.20
C ILE A 6 1.96 -9.51 -2.69
N SER A 7 2.84 -10.09 -3.51
CA SER A 7 3.98 -9.37 -4.09
C SER A 7 3.52 -8.22 -5.01
N LEU A 8 2.52 -8.46 -5.86
CA LEU A 8 1.92 -7.45 -6.73
C LEU A 8 1.26 -6.34 -5.92
N TYR A 9 0.47 -6.68 -4.91
CA TYR A 9 -0.19 -5.69 -4.06
C TYR A 9 0.81 -4.85 -3.26
N THR A 10 1.87 -5.48 -2.75
CA THR A 10 3.00 -4.79 -2.10
C THR A 10 3.67 -3.81 -3.06
N PHE A 11 3.89 -4.20 -4.33
CA PHE A 11 4.41 -3.30 -5.36
C PHE A 11 3.48 -2.11 -5.62
N VAL A 12 2.17 -2.32 -5.70
CA VAL A 12 1.18 -1.23 -5.84
C VAL A 12 1.28 -0.22 -4.69
N ILE A 13 1.46 -0.70 -3.45
CA ILE A 13 1.67 0.17 -2.28
C ILE A 13 2.98 0.97 -2.44
N PHE A 14 4.07 0.34 -2.87
CA PHE A 14 5.33 1.05 -3.14
C PHE A 14 5.16 2.16 -4.18
N VAL A 15 4.45 1.89 -5.29
CA VAL A 15 4.16 2.91 -6.30
C VAL A 15 3.33 4.05 -5.70
N ARG A 16 2.34 3.76 -4.85
CA ARG A 16 1.56 4.80 -4.14
C ARG A 16 2.45 5.67 -3.25
N ILE A 17 3.39 5.07 -2.51
CA ILE A 17 4.34 5.81 -1.65
C ILE A 17 5.21 6.72 -2.50
N ILE A 18 5.80 6.20 -3.58
CA ILE A 18 6.66 6.99 -4.47
C ILE A 18 5.86 8.13 -5.11
N LEU A 19 4.68 7.86 -5.65
CA LEU A 19 3.83 8.89 -6.27
C LEU A 19 3.34 9.95 -5.28
N SER A 20 3.27 9.64 -3.98
CA SER A 20 2.90 10.63 -2.96
C SER A 20 3.92 11.78 -2.82
N TRP A 21 5.16 11.57 -3.26
CA TRP A 21 6.20 12.62 -3.26
C TRP A 21 6.10 13.56 -4.46
N PHE A 22 5.29 13.19 -5.46
CA PHE A 22 5.09 14.01 -6.66
C PHE A 22 3.76 14.76 -6.54
N PRO A 23 3.74 16.07 -6.85
CA PRO A 23 2.49 16.82 -6.89
C PRO A 23 1.59 16.26 -8.00
N SER A 24 0.39 15.81 -7.63
CA SER A 24 -0.60 15.31 -8.58
C SER A 24 -1.71 16.35 -8.76
N GLN A 25 -1.80 16.92 -9.97
CA GLN A 25 -2.84 17.88 -10.33
C GLN A 25 -4.15 17.14 -10.68
N PRO A 26 -5.32 17.61 -10.19
CA PRO A 26 -6.61 17.09 -10.61
C PRO A 26 -6.79 17.19 -12.13
N GLY A 27 -7.17 16.09 -12.78
CA GLY A 27 -7.38 16.04 -14.24
C GLY A 27 -6.13 15.72 -15.08
N GLY A 28 -4.93 15.69 -14.48
CA GLY A 28 -3.72 15.22 -15.15
C GLY A 28 -3.57 13.70 -15.13
N ALA A 29 -2.74 13.15 -16.04
CA ALA A 29 -2.48 11.71 -16.12
C ALA A 29 -1.99 11.11 -14.79
N LEU A 30 -1.06 11.79 -14.11
CA LEU A 30 -0.57 11.38 -12.78
C LEU A 30 -1.69 11.38 -11.71
N GLY A 31 -2.61 12.34 -11.77
CA GLY A 31 -3.76 12.41 -10.87
C GLY A 31 -4.72 11.23 -11.06
N SER A 32 -4.94 10.81 -12.31
CA SER A 32 -5.74 9.64 -12.64
C SER A 32 -5.10 8.35 -12.11
N VAL A 33 -3.79 8.16 -12.30
CA VAL A 33 -3.05 7.00 -11.76
C VAL A 33 -3.10 7.00 -10.24
N ASN A 34 -2.83 8.14 -9.58
CA ASN A 34 -2.88 8.24 -8.12
C ASN A 34 -4.27 7.87 -7.58
N ARG A 35 -5.35 8.30 -8.24
CA ARG A 35 -6.72 7.92 -7.87
C ARG A 35 -6.95 6.41 -7.88
N VAL A 36 -6.49 5.74 -8.93
CA VAL A 36 -6.60 4.27 -9.04
C VAL A 36 -5.80 3.59 -7.93
N LEU A 37 -4.57 4.02 -7.69
CA LEU A 37 -3.75 3.46 -6.61
C LEU A 37 -4.40 3.64 -5.24
N ILE A 38 -4.97 4.82 -4.96
CA ILE A 38 -5.73 5.07 -3.75
C ILE A 38 -6.90 4.09 -3.67
N GLN A 39 -7.75 3.99 -4.70
CA GLN A 39 -8.90 3.07 -4.70
C GLN A 39 -8.53 1.62 -4.44
N VAL A 40 -7.43 1.15 -5.03
CA VAL A 40 -6.95 -0.24 -4.86
C VAL A 40 -6.40 -0.48 -3.46
N THR A 41 -5.70 0.49 -2.88
CA THR A 41 -4.97 0.29 -1.61
C THR A 41 -5.73 0.78 -0.37
N GLU A 42 -6.75 1.63 -0.54
CA GLU A 42 -7.55 2.20 0.56
C GLU A 42 -8.29 1.16 1.42
N PRO A 43 -8.84 0.06 0.87
CA PRO A 43 -9.49 -0.97 1.69
C PRO A 43 -8.58 -1.56 2.78
N VAL A 44 -7.26 -1.54 2.58
CA VAL A 44 -6.28 -2.01 3.58
C VAL A 44 -5.64 -0.85 4.33
N LEU A 45 -5.20 0.19 3.61
CA LEU A 45 -4.51 1.34 4.22
C LEU A 45 -5.44 2.22 5.06
N GLY A 46 -6.72 2.33 4.70
CA GLY A 46 -7.72 3.10 5.45
C GLY A 46 -7.93 2.56 6.87
N PRO A 47 -8.27 1.27 7.05
CA PRO A 47 -8.32 0.65 8.37
C PRO A 47 -6.99 0.70 9.12
N ALA A 48 -5.86 0.46 8.43
CA ALA A 48 -4.54 0.55 9.05
C ALA A 48 -4.27 1.95 9.62
N ARG A 49 -4.62 3.02 8.89
CA ARG A 49 -4.55 4.42 9.37
C ARG A 49 -5.36 4.69 10.62
N ARG A 50 -6.47 3.97 10.84
CA ARG A 50 -7.31 4.14 12.03
C ARG A 50 -6.76 3.39 13.24
N LEU A 51 -6.03 2.30 13.01
CA LEU A 51 -5.42 1.48 14.06
C LEU A 51 -4.07 2.04 14.52
N ILE A 52 -3.33 2.69 13.61
CA ILE A 52 -2.00 3.21 13.88
C ILE A 52 -2.12 4.67 14.34
N PRO A 53 -1.57 5.04 15.52
CA PRO A 53 -1.57 6.43 15.96
C PRO A 53 -0.81 7.31 14.95
N SER A 54 -1.38 8.47 14.61
CA SER A 54 -0.78 9.41 13.67
C SER A 54 0.51 10.00 14.25
N LEU A 55 1.64 9.77 13.58
CA LEU A 55 2.95 10.34 13.94
C LEU A 55 3.16 11.71 13.26
N GLY A 56 2.18 12.60 13.39
CA GLY A 56 2.18 13.91 12.73
C GLY A 56 1.63 13.86 11.29
N PRO A 57 2.15 14.68 10.35
CA PRO A 57 1.56 14.83 9.00
C PRO A 57 1.89 13.68 8.05
N ILE A 58 2.78 12.77 8.44
CA ILE A 58 3.25 11.65 7.61
C ILE A 58 2.37 10.43 7.88
N ASP A 59 1.77 9.89 6.82
CA ASP A 59 1.07 8.61 6.88
C ASP A 59 2.08 7.46 6.90
N ILE A 60 2.29 6.88 8.08
CA ILE A 60 3.16 5.70 8.28
C ILE A 60 2.45 4.37 8.01
N SER A 61 1.12 4.39 7.78
CA SER A 61 0.34 3.16 7.55
C SER A 61 0.84 2.33 6.37
N PRO A 62 1.34 2.89 5.24
CA PRO A 62 1.84 2.08 4.13
C PRO A 62 3.05 1.23 4.53
N ILE A 63 3.95 1.78 5.35
CA ILE A 63 5.15 1.08 5.82
C ILE A 63 4.74 -0.11 6.70
N VAL A 64 3.83 0.12 7.65
CA VAL A 64 3.34 -0.93 8.55
C VAL A 64 2.64 -2.04 7.77
N VAL A 65 1.82 -1.69 6.77
CA VAL A 65 1.14 -2.68 5.93
C VAL A 65 2.13 -3.48 5.08
N VAL A 66 3.16 -2.86 4.50
CA VAL A 66 4.22 -3.58 3.75
C VAL A 66 4.94 -4.58 4.65
N ILE A 67 5.29 -4.20 5.89
CA ILE A 67 5.92 -5.10 6.86
C ILE A 67 4.98 -6.27 7.20
N ALA A 68 3.70 -6.00 7.47
CA ALA A 68 2.71 -7.02 7.77
C ALA A 68 2.51 -8.00 6.61
N LEU A 69 2.41 -7.50 5.38
CA LEU A 69 2.30 -8.33 4.17
C LEU A 69 3.54 -9.22 3.98
N GLY A 70 4.74 -8.69 4.25
CA GLY A 70 5.98 -9.47 4.21
C GLY A 70 5.99 -10.61 5.23
N PHE A 71 5.47 -10.37 6.44
CA PHE A 71 5.31 -11.41 7.44
C PHE A 71 4.31 -12.49 6.99
N VAL A 72 3.12 -12.08 6.53
CA VAL A 72 2.09 -13.00 6.02
C VAL A 72 2.63 -13.84 4.84
N GLN A 73 3.36 -13.22 3.91
CA GLN A 73 3.96 -13.91 2.79
C GLN A 73 4.95 -15.01 3.22
N ARG A 74 5.82 -14.71 4.20
CA ARG A 74 6.75 -15.71 4.75
C ARG A 74 6.00 -16.86 5.42
N MET A 75 4.93 -16.58 6.17
CA MET A 75 4.12 -17.63 6.78
C MET A 75 3.45 -18.53 5.73
N LEU A 76 2.91 -17.95 4.66
CA LEU A 76 2.27 -18.70 3.57
C LEU A 76 3.28 -19.58 2.83
N GLN A 77 4.47 -19.04 2.53
CA GLN A 77 5.55 -19.81 1.90
C GLN A 77 6.00 -20.99 2.76
N ASN A 78 6.14 -20.77 4.08
CA ASN A 78 6.48 -21.84 5.03
C ASN A 78 5.37 -22.90 5.13
N ALA A 79 4.11 -22.51 4.93
CA ALA A 79 2.97 -23.42 4.89
C ALA A 79 2.80 -24.15 3.53
N GLY A 80 3.65 -23.86 2.54
CA GLY A 80 3.61 -24.47 1.21
C GLY A 80 2.55 -23.89 0.26
N LEU A 81 2.08 -22.66 0.50
CA LEU A 81 1.05 -21.96 -0.29
C LEU A 81 1.60 -20.88 -1.26
#